data_AF-A0A1F9E7A0-F1
#
_entry.id   AF-A0A1F9E7A0-F1
#
_cell.length_a   1.000
_cell.length_b   1.000
_cell.length_c   1.000
_cell.angle_alpha   90.00
_cell.angle_beta   90.00
_cell.angle_gamma   90.00
#
_symmetry.space_group_name_H-M   'P 1'
#
loop_
_entity.id
_entity.type
_entity.pdbx_description
1 polymer ?
#
loop_
_entity_poly.entity_id
_entity_poly.type
_entity_poly.pdbx_seq_one_letter_code
_entity_poly.pdbx_strand_id
1 'polypeptide(L)' 'MSDFWEGRDPCWVILGCSKYVYTNCPAYHYRDRPCWETAYTQCEVLIGIKRDCKSCKIFKRYSVAKTDIRPVISPPKDS' A
#
# COMPACT_ATOMS: atom_id res chain seq x y z
N MET A 1 18.38 -0.11 3.64
CA MET A 1 17.34 -0.98 3.06
C MET A 1 16.16 -0.08 2.74
N SER A 2 15.73 -0.02 1.48
CA SER A 2 14.62 0.86 1.09
C SER A 2 13.29 0.18 1.46
N ASP A 3 12.44 0.86 2.23
CA ASP A 3 11.08 0.42 2.53
C ASP A 3 10.11 1.50 2.07
N PHE A 4 9.37 1.23 0.99
CA PHE A 4 8.35 2.13 0.46
C PHE A 4 7.27 2.46 1.50
N TRP A 5 7.04 1.54 2.44
CA TRP A 5 6.03 1.67 3.50
C TRP A 5 6.58 2.33 4.77
N GLU A 6 7.82 2.81 4.78
CA GLU A 6 8.36 3.55 5.92
C GLU A 6 7.50 4.79 6.23
N GLY A 7 6.97 4.86 7.47
CA GLY A 7 6.05 5.91 7.88
C GLY A 7 4.65 5.86 7.23
N ARG A 8 4.27 4.74 6.58
CA ARG A 8 2.96 4.55 5.93
C ARG A 8 2.35 3.21 6.30
N ASP A 9 1.03 3.15 6.36
CA ASP A 9 0.34 1.87 6.51
C ASP A 9 0.45 1.05 5.21
N PRO A 10 0.99 -0.18 5.26
CA PRO A 10 1.10 -1.03 4.10
C PRO A 10 -0.26 -1.57 3.66
N CYS A 11 -0.33 -2.04 2.41
CA CYS A 11 -1.59 -2.47 1.81
C CYS A 11 -2.34 -3.52 2.64
N TRP A 12 -1.63 -4.46 3.28
CA TRP A 12 -2.23 -5.51 4.09
C TRP A 12 -2.83 -5.00 5.41
N VAL A 13 -2.32 -3.90 5.98
CA VAL A 13 -2.92 -3.26 7.16
C VAL A 13 -4.23 -2.58 6.74
N ILE A 14 -4.20 -1.79 5.67
CA ILE A 14 -5.37 -1.03 5.20
C ILE A 14 -6.45 -1.96 4.63
N LEU A 15 -6.07 -3.07 3.99
CA LEU A 15 -7.00 -4.07 3.47
C LEU A 15 -7.47 -5.06 4.55
N GLY A 16 -6.87 -5.06 5.73
CA GLY A 16 -7.20 -6.01 6.79
C GLY A 16 -6.87 -7.46 6.42
N CYS A 17 -5.80 -7.69 5.68
CA CYS A 17 -5.40 -9.04 5.30
C CYS A 17 -5.05 -9.86 6.55
N SER A 18 -5.52 -11.10 6.63
CA SER A 18 -5.13 -12.01 7.71
C SER A 18 -3.65 -12.32 7.66
N LYS A 19 -3.09 -12.76 8.80
CA LYS A 19 -1.67 -13.17 8.90
C LYS A 19 -1.29 -14.18 7.82
N TYR A 20 -2.11 -15.21 7.66
CA TYR A 20 -1.90 -16.23 6.63
C TYR A 20 -1.83 -15.64 5.21
N VAL A 21 -2.64 -14.61 4.91
CA VAL A 21 -2.67 -14.00 3.58
C VAL A 21 -1.45 -13.12 3.34
N TYR A 22 -1.12 -12.22 4.26
CA TYR A 22 -0.02 -11.28 4.01
C TYR A 22 1.35 -11.95 4.09
N THR A 23 1.55 -12.97 4.93
CA THR A 23 2.85 -13.67 5.01
C THR A 23 3.18 -14.45 3.74
N ASN A 24 2.18 -14.77 2.93
CA ASN A 24 2.35 -15.41 1.62
C ASN A 24 2.26 -14.41 0.45
N CYS A 25 2.12 -13.12 0.73
CA CYS A 25 1.96 -12.09 -0.29
C CYS A 25 3.32 -11.54 -0.72
N PRO A 26 3.64 -11.49 -2.03
CA PRO A 26 4.88 -10.89 -2.52
C PRO A 26 5.10 -9.45 -2.03
N ALA A 27 4.04 -8.63 -1.92
CA ALA A 27 4.17 -7.25 -1.44
C ALA A 27 4.64 -7.13 0.02
N TYR A 28 4.42 -8.18 0.85
CA TYR A 28 4.92 -8.20 2.23
C TYR A 28 6.41 -8.48 2.29
N HIS A 29 6.93 -9.28 1.36
CA HIS A 29 8.35 -9.63 1.27
C HIS A 29 9.17 -8.58 0.53
N TYR A 30 8.60 -7.97 -0.52
CA TYR A 30 9.23 -6.94 -1.34
C TYR A 30 8.71 -5.55 -0.93
N ARG A 31 9.14 -5.10 0.25
CA ARG A 31 8.72 -3.82 0.84
C ARG A 31 9.39 -2.60 0.22
N ASP A 32 10.40 -2.80 -0.63
CA ASP A 32 11.10 -1.77 -1.38
C ASP A 32 10.21 -1.02 -2.38
N ARG A 33 9.06 -1.60 -2.71
CA ARG A 33 8.12 -1.09 -3.71
C ARG A 33 6.66 -1.28 -3.26
N PRO A 34 5.72 -0.52 -3.83
CA PRO A 34 4.32 -0.72 -3.56
C PRO A 34 3.77 -2.01 -4.16
N CYS A 35 2.61 -2.45 -3.65
CA CYS A 35 1.98 -3.70 -4.07
C CYS A 35 1.62 -3.73 -5.57
N TRP A 36 1.33 -2.60 -6.21
CA TRP A 36 1.02 -2.56 -7.66
C TRP A 36 2.25 -2.66 -8.56
N GLU A 37 3.47 -2.52 -8.02
CA GLU A 37 4.72 -2.76 -8.76
C GLU A 37 5.24 -4.19 -8.58
N THR A 38 4.56 -4.99 -7.76
CA THR A 38 4.87 -6.40 -7.57
C THR A 38 3.91 -7.23 -8.44
N ALA A 39 4.46 -7.97 -9.41
CA ALA A 39 3.67 -8.91 -10.20
C ALA A 39 3.07 -9.98 -9.26
N TYR A 40 1.80 -10.34 -9.45
CA TYR A 40 1.09 -11.36 -8.65
C TYR A 40 0.76 -10.99 -7.20
N THR A 41 0.51 -9.72 -6.90
CA THR A 41 -0.09 -9.44 -5.58
C THR A 41 -1.45 -10.07 -5.45
N GLN A 42 -1.79 -10.45 -4.21
CA GLN A 42 -3.14 -10.91 -3.86
C GLN A 42 -4.23 -9.94 -4.28
N CYS A 43 -3.94 -8.67 -4.63
CA CYS A 43 -4.92 -7.84 -5.32
C CYS A 43 -5.42 -8.51 -6.61
N GLU A 44 -4.55 -8.97 -7.51
CA GLU A 44 -4.96 -9.64 -8.76
C GLU A 44 -5.73 -10.95 -8.49
N VAL A 45 -5.32 -11.71 -7.46
CA VAL A 45 -5.93 -13.00 -7.09
C VAL A 45 -7.26 -12.84 -6.34
N LEU A 46 -7.38 -11.91 -5.40
CA LEU A 46 -8.58 -11.69 -4.58
C LEU A 46 -9.65 -10.87 -5.29
N ILE A 47 -9.27 -9.91 -6.12
CA ILE A 47 -10.25 -9.03 -6.79
C ILE A 47 -10.59 -9.50 -8.20
N GLY A 48 -9.89 -10.50 -8.75
CA GLY A 48 -10.18 -11.09 -10.06
C GLY A 48 -10.06 -10.12 -11.24
N ILE A 49 -9.55 -8.90 -11.03
CA ILE A 49 -9.45 -7.86 -12.04
C ILE A 49 -8.02 -7.83 -12.57
N LYS A 50 -7.87 -8.21 -13.85
CA LYS A 50 -6.65 -7.95 -14.63
C LYS A 50 -6.34 -6.45 -14.62
N ARG A 51 -5.22 -6.09 -14.00
CA ARG A 51 -4.43 -4.86 -14.23
C ARG A 51 -5.22 -3.57 -14.48
N ASP A 52 -6.12 -3.18 -13.58
CA ASP A 52 -6.46 -1.76 -13.45
C ASP A 52 -6.40 -1.29 -12.00
N CYS A 53 -5.17 -1.05 -11.53
CA CYS A 53 -4.90 -0.55 -10.17
C CYS A 53 -5.52 0.83 -9.92
N LYS A 54 -6.00 1.55 -10.95
CA LYS A 54 -6.64 2.87 -10.80
C LYS A 54 -7.88 2.83 -9.90
N SER A 55 -8.55 1.68 -9.78
CA SER A 55 -9.69 1.49 -8.88
C SER A 55 -9.28 1.11 -7.45
N CYS A 56 -8.04 0.65 -7.24
CA CYS A 56 -7.56 0.18 -5.94
C CYS A 56 -7.41 1.33 -4.95
N LYS A 57 -8.00 1.18 -3.76
CA LYS A 57 -7.95 2.19 -2.69
C LYS A 57 -6.52 2.52 -2.25
N ILE A 58 -5.61 1.54 -2.28
CA ILE A 58 -4.19 1.72 -1.92
C ILE A 58 -3.48 2.52 -3.01
N PHE A 59 -3.71 2.17 -4.28
CA PHE A 59 -3.17 2.91 -5.41
C PHE A 59 -3.66 4.36 -5.38
N LYS A 60 -4.98 4.61 -5.28
CA LYS A 60 -5.52 5.98 -5.17
C LYS A 60 -4.91 6.78 -4.00
N ARG A 61 -4.62 6.13 -2.88
CA ARG A 61 -4.05 6.78 -1.69
C ARG A 61 -2.58 7.15 -1.84
N TYR A 62 -1.80 6.37 -2.58
CA TYR A 62 -0.34 6.49 -2.58
C TYR A 62 0.30 6.68 -3.96
N SER A 63 -0.42 6.44 -5.07
CA SER A 63 0.06 6.67 -6.43
C SER A 63 0.23 8.16 -6.73
N VAL A 64 -0.56 9.01 -6.07
CA VAL A 64 -0.49 10.48 -6.17
C VAL A 64 0.68 11.04 -5.35
N ALA A 65 1.29 10.22 -4.47
CA ALA A 65 2.37 10.65 -3.58
C ALA A 65 3.77 10.64 -4.24
N LYS A 66 3.86 10.58 -5.58
CA LYS A 66 5.13 10.79 -6.30
C LYS A 66 5.55 12.26 -6.38
N THR A 67 4.74 13.19 -5.88
CA THR A 67 5.12 14.58 -5.72
C THR A 67 5.31 14.85 -4.22
N ASP A 68 6.56 15.07 -3.82
CA ASP A 68 7.02 15.60 -2.53
C ASP A 68 5.94 16.20 -1.64
N ILE A 69 5.67 15.64 -0.45
CA ILE A 69 5.50 16.45 0.77
C ILE A 69 5.94 15.62 2.00
N ARG A 70 6.90 16.17 2.73
CA ARG A 70 7.25 15.86 4.13
C ARG A 70 5.99 15.81 5.03
N PRO A 71 5.99 15.12 6.18
CA PRO A 71 4.80 15.02 7.01
C PRO A 71 4.42 16.40 7.56
N VAL A 72 3.26 16.94 7.17
CA VAL A 72 2.62 18.02 7.92
C VAL A 72 1.98 17.36 9.14
N ILE A 73 2.71 17.43 10.26
CA ILE A 73 2.15 17.20 11.59
C ILE A 73 1.16 18.35 11.83
N SER A 74 -0.13 18.06 11.75
CA SER A 74 -1.16 19.01 12.17
C SER A 74 -1.22 19.06 13.71
N PRO A 75 -1.07 20.22 14.37
CA PRO A 75 -1.26 20.32 15.82
C PRO A 75 -2.75 20.18 16.20
N PRO A 76 -3.04 19.80 17.47
CA PRO A 76 -4.40 19.56 17.94
C PRO A 76 -5.23 20.84 17.96
N LYS A 77 -6.52 20.68 17.69
CA LYS A 77 -7.50 21.76 17.59
C LYS A 77 -8.11 22.01 18.98
N ASP A 78 -7.60 22.99 19.70
CA ASP A 78 -8.26 23.55 20.90
C ASP A 78 -9.11 24.77 20.50
N SER A 79 -10.42 24.69 20.71
CA SER A 79 -11.35 25.80 21.07
C SER A 79 -12.77 25.26 21.22
#